data_AF-A0A7V5FQT0-F1
#
_entry.id   AF-A0A7V5FQT0-F1
#
_cell.length_a   1.000
_cell.length_b   1.000
_cell.length_c   1.000
_cell.angle_alpha   90.00
_cell.angle_beta   90.00
_cell.angle_gamma   90.00
#
_symmetry.space_group_name_H-M   'P 1'
#
loop_
_entity.id
_entity.type
_entity.pdbx_description
1 polymer ?
#
loop_
_entity_poly.entity_id
_entity_poly.type
_entity_poly.pdbx_seq_one_letter_code
_entity_poly.pdbx_strand_id
1 'polypeptide(L)'
;ETGRINGDLELGALICHGAVEGNVIAKLVTAHSTASILGKLTSANLTVEPGATIEGEIHASSKESAETNTRPGPTGTNKEQQKKEEKKTTK
;
A
#
# COMPACT_ATOMS: atom_id res chain seq x y z
N GLU A 1 -12.72 -1.16 16.31
CA GLU A 1 -12.61 -2.64 16.32
C GLU A 1 -11.16 -3.07 16.56
N THR A 2 -10.89 -4.17 17.27
CA THR A 2 -9.52 -4.65 17.61
C THR A 2 -9.11 -5.86 16.78
N GLY A 3 -9.17 -5.75 15.44
CA GLY A 3 -8.68 -6.80 14.56
C GLY A 3 -7.16 -6.90 14.65
N ARG A 4 -6.64 -8.06 15.06
CA ARG A 4 -5.23 -8.43 14.95
C ARG A 4 -5.12 -9.68 14.11
N ILE A 5 -4.36 -9.61 13.03
CA ILE A 5 -4.12 -10.75 12.15
C ILE A 5 -2.63 -11.08 12.22
N ASN A 6 -2.31 -12.33 12.51
CA ASN A 6 -0.95 -12.84 12.57
C ASN A 6 -0.84 -14.08 11.67
N GLY A 7 0.00 -14.04 10.62
CA GLY A 7 0.25 -15.19 9.75
C GLY A 7 0.47 -14.85 8.27
N ASP A 8 0.46 -15.89 7.43
CA ASP A 8 0.51 -15.78 5.98
C ASP A 8 -0.91 -15.60 5.40
N LEU A 9 -1.12 -14.52 4.65
CA LEU A 9 -2.38 -14.17 4.01
C LEU A 9 -2.21 -14.11 2.50
N GLU A 10 -3.00 -14.89 1.75
CA GLU A 10 -3.05 -14.83 0.28
C GLU A 10 -4.48 -14.55 -0.17
N LEU A 11 -4.71 -13.37 -0.76
CA LEU A 11 -6.07 -12.89 -1.05
C LEU A 11 -6.07 -11.84 -2.16
N GLY A 12 -7.19 -11.66 -2.87
CA GLY A 12 -7.27 -10.71 -3.98
C GLY A 12 -7.23 -9.25 -3.53
N ALA A 13 -8.03 -8.92 -2.52
CA ALA A 13 -8.16 -7.56 -1.98
C ALA A 13 -8.18 -7.59 -0.44
N LEU A 14 -7.43 -6.69 0.19
CA LEU A 14 -7.34 -6.52 1.64
C LEU A 14 -7.79 -5.13 2.05
N ILE A 15 -8.67 -5.05 3.04
CA ILE A 15 -9.03 -3.78 3.69
C ILE A 15 -8.67 -3.90 5.17
N CYS A 16 -7.67 -3.13 5.60
CA CYS A 16 -7.18 -3.15 6.98
C CYS A 16 -7.78 -1.99 7.78
N HIS A 17 -8.51 -2.33 8.84
CA HIS A 17 -8.99 -1.39 9.86
C HIS A 17 -8.26 -1.54 11.21
N GLY A 18 -7.35 -2.52 11.32
CA GLY A 18 -6.63 -2.87 12.55
C GLY A 18 -5.16 -3.22 12.30
N ALA A 19 -4.59 -4.09 13.14
CA ALA A 19 -3.18 -4.45 13.05
C ALA A 19 -2.99 -5.79 12.31
N VAL A 20 -2.00 -5.82 11.41
CA VAL A 20 -1.62 -7.00 10.63
C VAL A 20 -0.13 -7.24 10.80
N GLU A 21 0.23 -8.44 11.23
CA GLU A 21 1.60 -8.88 11.43
C GLU A 21 1.84 -10.15 10.61
N GLY A 22 2.82 -10.13 9.70
CA GLY A 22 3.17 -11.33 8.94
C GLY A 22 3.41 -11.08 7.46
N ASN A 23 3.17 -12.12 6.65
CA ASN A 23 3.39 -12.09 5.21
C ASN A 23 2.04 -11.98 4.49
N VAL A 24 1.86 -10.89 3.74
CA VAL A 24 0.58 -10.56 3.11
C VAL A 24 0.80 -10.46 1.62
N ILE A 25 0.12 -11.31 0.86
CA ILE A 25 0.18 -11.36 -0.60
C ILE A 25 -1.22 -10.98 -1.10
N ALA A 26 -1.35 -9.78 -1.66
CA ALA A 26 -2.63 -9.33 -2.19
C ALA A 26 -2.52 -8.38 -3.37
N LYS A 27 -3.45 -8.44 -4.34
CA LYS A 27 -3.40 -7.54 -5.52
C LYS A 27 -3.76 -6.11 -5.15
N LEU A 28 -4.79 -5.92 -4.33
CA LEU A 28 -5.25 -4.62 -3.85
C LEU A 28 -5.18 -4.57 -2.32
N VAL A 29 -4.52 -3.57 -1.75
CA VAL A 29 -4.43 -3.38 -0.31
C VAL A 29 -4.83 -1.95 0.04
N THR A 30 -5.80 -1.81 0.93
CA THR A 30 -6.27 -0.53 1.47
C THR A 30 -6.01 -0.49 2.97
N ALA A 31 -5.08 0.37 3.39
CA ALA A 31 -4.81 0.65 4.78
C ALA A 31 -5.63 1.86 5.22
N HIS A 32 -6.56 1.65 6.15
CA HIS A 32 -7.41 2.71 6.70
C HIS A 32 -6.68 3.53 7.76
N SER A 33 -7.27 4.65 8.20
CA SER A 33 -6.65 5.61 9.14
C SER A 33 -6.15 5.02 10.48
N THR A 34 -6.65 3.86 10.92
CA THR A 34 -6.24 3.17 12.16
C THR A 34 -5.47 1.88 11.91
N ALA A 35 -5.07 1.62 10.66
CA ALA A 35 -4.38 0.41 10.28
C ALA A 35 -2.91 0.43 10.74
N SER A 36 -2.40 -0.72 11.15
CA SER A 36 -0.98 -0.92 11.45
C SER A 36 -0.49 -2.20 10.78
N ILE A 37 0.34 -2.08 9.75
CA ILE A 37 0.87 -3.24 9.02
C ILE A 37 2.33 -3.40 9.40
N LEU A 38 2.69 -4.57 9.92
CA LEU A 38 4.06 -4.92 10.30
C LEU A 38 4.47 -6.22 9.60
N GLY A 39 5.55 -6.21 8.82
CA GLY A 39 6.10 -7.41 8.20
C GLY A 39 6.31 -7.31 6.70
N LYS A 40 6.02 -8.39 5.97
CA LYS A 40 6.27 -8.51 4.53
C LYS A 40 4.97 -8.32 3.76
N LEU A 41 4.88 -7.26 2.96
CA LEU A 41 3.69 -6.96 2.17
C LEU A 41 4.01 -7.01 0.68
N THR A 42 3.37 -7.93 -0.04
CA THR A 42 3.49 -8.06 -1.49
C THR A 42 2.19 -7.63 -2.17
N SER A 43 2.23 -6.53 -2.92
CA SER A 43 1.03 -6.02 -3.61
C SER A 43 1.29 -5.32 -4.93
N ALA A 44 0.27 -5.26 -5.80
CA ALA A 44 0.33 -4.50 -7.04
C ALA A 44 -0.21 -3.07 -6.84
N ASN A 45 -1.26 -2.91 -6.02
CA ASN A 45 -1.90 -1.63 -5.75
C ASN A 45 -2.10 -1.43 -4.25
N LEU A 46 -1.37 -0.47 -3.69
CA LEU A 46 -1.39 -0.12 -2.27
C LEU A 46 -1.99 1.29 -2.10
N THR A 47 -3.09 1.38 -1.36
CA THR A 47 -3.70 2.65 -0.95
C THR A 47 -3.56 2.81 0.56
N VAL A 48 -3.09 3.98 0.99
CA VAL A 48 -2.83 4.28 2.40
C VAL A 48 -3.58 5.54 2.76
N GLU A 49 -4.47 5.45 3.73
CA GLU A 49 -5.15 6.61 4.28
C GLU A 49 -4.31 7.34 5.34
N PRO A 50 -4.56 8.65 5.54
CA PRO A 50 -3.89 9.42 6.59
C PRO A 50 -4.08 8.78 7.98
N GLY A 51 -2.97 8.51 8.67
CA GLY A 51 -2.97 7.89 10.01
C GLY A 51 -2.66 6.40 10.01
N ALA A 52 -2.70 5.73 8.86
CA ALA A 52 -2.19 4.38 8.74
C ALA A 52 -0.68 4.34 8.98
N THR A 53 -0.21 3.32 9.70
CA THR A 53 1.21 3.08 9.96
C THR A 53 1.63 1.77 9.29
N ILE A 54 2.76 1.79 8.57
CA ILE A 54 3.26 0.62 7.86
C ILE A 54 4.75 0.50 8.16
N GLU A 55 5.18 -0.65 8.65
CA GLU A 55 6.55 -0.92 9.06
C GLU A 55 6.98 -2.31 8.56
N GLY A 56 8.18 -2.42 7.99
CA GLY A 56 8.69 -3.68 7.43
C GLY A 56 9.06 -3.58 5.95
N GLU A 57 8.92 -4.68 5.22
CA GLU A 57 9.37 -4.85 3.84
C GLU A 57 8.17 -4.85 2.88
N ILE A 58 8.19 -3.96 1.90
CA ILE A 58 7.11 -3.84 0.91
C ILE A 58 7.65 -4.22 -0.47
N HIS A 59 7.02 -5.21 -1.09
CA HIS A 59 7.33 -5.71 -2.42
C HIS A 59 6.19 -5.36 -3.38
N ALA A 60 6.46 -4.45 -4.31
CA ALA A 60 5.53 -4.13 -5.39
C ALA A 60 5.60 -5.22 -6.47
N SER A 61 4.65 -6.17 -6.47
CA SER A 61 4.59 -7.22 -7.49
C SER A 61 3.62 -6.81 -8.61
N SER A 62 4.16 -6.29 -9.70
CA SER A 62 3.43 -5.90 -10.91
C SER A 62 3.12 -7.07 -11.85
N LYS A 63 3.06 -8.32 -11.34
CA LYS A 63 2.52 -9.46 -12.09
C LYS A 63 1.00 -9.35 -12.15
N GLU A 64 0.55 -8.38 -12.93
CA GLU A 64 -0.75 -8.41 -13.57
C GLU A 64 -0.73 -9.62 -14.50
N SER A 65 -1.30 -10.74 -14.05
CA SER A 65 -1.77 -11.76 -14.97
C SER A 65 -2.75 -11.07 -15.89
N ALA A 66 -2.29 -10.80 -17.11
CA ALA A 66 -3.04 -10.16 -18.16
C ALA A 66 -4.27 -11.00 -18.52
N GLU A 67 -5.40 -10.73 -17.88
CA GLU A 67 -6.70 -11.27 -18.24
C GLU A 67 -7.71 -10.12 -18.32
N THR A 68 -7.69 -9.48 -19.49
CA THR A 68 -8.79 -8.81 -20.22
C THR A 68 -10.09 -8.52 -19.46
N ASN A 69 -10.39 -7.23 -19.27
CA ASN A 69 -11.71 -6.71 -19.62
C ASN A 69 -11.62 -5.26 -20.12
N THR A 70 -12.10 -5.05 -21.34
CA THR A 70 -12.17 -3.77 -22.06
C THR A 70 -12.96 -2.71 -21.29
N ARG A 71 -12.29 -1.60 -20.96
CA ARG A 71 -12.85 -0.23 -21.03
C ARG A 71 -11.71 0.79 -20.83
N PRO A 72 -11.38 1.63 -21.83
CA PRO A 72 -10.40 2.71 -21.64
C PRO A 72 -11.03 3.82 -20.81
N GLY A 73 -10.58 3.96 -19.56
CA GLY A 73 -10.74 5.18 -18.77
C GLY A 73 -9.38 5.87 -18.62
N PRO A 74 -9.27 7.19 -18.88
CA PRO A 74 -7.98 7.86 -18.90
C PRO A 74 -7.41 8.08 -17.48
N THR A 75 -6.17 7.62 -17.32
CA THR A 75 -5.02 8.32 -16.72
C THR A 75 -5.18 9.00 -15.35
N GLY A 76 -4.46 8.44 -14.37
CA GLY A 76 -3.96 9.14 -13.19
C GLY A 76 -2.50 8.77 -12.93
N THR A 77 -1.59 9.11 -13.84
CA THR A 77 -0.15 9.17 -13.57
C THR A 77 0.11 10.29 -12.56
N ASN A 78 0.60 9.98 -11.37
CA ASN A 78 1.42 10.95 -10.63
C ASN A 78 2.77 10.32 -10.27
N LYS A 79 3.74 10.59 -11.16
CA LYS A 79 5.16 10.62 -10.83
C LYS A 79 5.47 12.06 -10.40
N GLU A 80 5.70 12.30 -9.12
CA GLU A 80 6.42 13.49 -8.64
C GLU A 80 7.40 12.97 -7.58
N GLN A 81 8.61 12.55 -7.95
CA GLN A 81 9.80 13.40 -8.17
C GLN A 81 10.05 14.42 -7.05
N GLN A 82 10.61 13.91 -5.94
CA GLN A 82 11.89 14.33 -5.35
C GLN A 82 12.57 15.59 -5.96
N LYS A 83 12.52 16.74 -5.26
CA LYS A 83 13.49 17.89 -5.24
C LYS A 83 12.92 18.94 -4.26
N LYS A 84 13.59 19.68 -3.37
CA LYS A 84 14.97 20.19 -3.18
C LYS A 84 14.96 20.81 -1.76
N GLU A 85 15.81 20.40 -0.83
CA GLU A 85 17.07 21.06 -0.46
C GLU A 85 17.01 22.59 -0.19
N GLU A 86 17.15 22.91 1.10
CA GLU A 86 17.97 23.97 1.74
C GLU A 86 17.62 25.48 1.65
N LYS A 87 17.75 26.09 2.85
CA LYS A 87 18.14 27.48 3.21
C LYS A 87 17.08 28.58 3.23
N LYS A 88 16.64 28.91 4.46
CA LYS A 88 16.00 30.19 4.81
C LYS A 88 16.79 30.90 5.91
N THR A 89 17.86 31.59 5.54
CA THR A 89 18.50 32.75 6.21
C THR A 89 19.55 33.23 5.20
N THR A 90 19.61 34.48 4.73
CA THR A 90 19.59 35.76 5.41
C THR A 90 19.45 36.85 4.34
N LYS A 91 18.68 37.90 4.59
CA LYS A 91 19.03 39.24 4.11
C LYS A 91 18.51 40.26 5.11
#